data_AF-G1KKL9-F1
#
_entry.id   AF-G1KKL9-F1
#
_cell.length_a   1.000
_cell.length_b   1.000
_cell.length_c   1.000
_cell.angle_alpha   90.00
_cell.angle_beta   90.00
_cell.angle_gamma   90.00
#
_symmetry.space_group_name_H-M   'P 1'
#
loop_
_entity.id
_entity.type
_entity.pdbx_description
1 polymer ?
#
loop_
_entity_poly.entity_id
_entity_poly.type
_entity_poly.pdbx_seq_one_letter_code
_entity_poly.pdbx_strand_id
1 'polypeptide(L)'
;VFSPKCNPCLLYLIHLSLAVAYIALLFYALVWEAGNIVNLPTKRIGFFNFCLWNQESEKLDCLTTHSLEKMGVNMIALVLSRFCVYVTPVLCLFIATTILQSLCLKDIDGWKLARTLLAICGLFLPSGLALFLFYTNKWVQAADLGDVFVALVGAHILFLLHLIIIVLHLARSLSREQSS
;
A
#
# COMPACT_ATOMS: atom_id res chain seq x y z
N VAL A 1 -5.48 33.36 16.76
CA VAL A 1 -4.56 33.14 17.90
C VAL A 1 -4.53 31.64 18.18
N PHE A 2 -3.59 30.91 17.56
CA PHE A 2 -3.41 29.47 17.81
C PHE A 2 -2.64 29.29 19.12
N SER A 3 -3.24 28.60 20.09
CA SER A 3 -2.65 28.40 21.42
C SER A 3 -1.44 27.46 21.37
N PRO A 4 -0.29 27.79 22.01
CA PRO A 4 0.96 27.04 21.88
C PRO A 4 0.98 25.67 22.58
N LYS A 5 -0.10 25.31 23.31
CA LYS A 5 -0.25 24.01 23.99
C LYS A 5 -0.71 22.87 23.06
N CYS A 6 -1.06 23.15 21.79
CA CYS A 6 -1.65 22.17 20.87
C CYS A 6 -0.66 21.49 19.90
N ASN A 7 0.65 21.71 20.04
CA ASN A 7 1.65 21.13 19.13
C ASN A 7 1.78 19.58 19.28
N PRO A 8 1.73 18.99 20.50
CA PRO A 8 1.79 17.54 20.67
C PRO A 8 0.54 16.80 20.17
N CYS A 9 -0.65 17.38 20.39
CA CYS A 9 -1.91 16.82 19.92
C CYS A 9 -2.00 16.83 18.39
N LEU A 10 -1.51 17.88 17.74
CA LEU A 10 -1.48 17.95 16.29
C LEU A 10 -0.58 16.86 15.68
N LEU A 11 0.62 16.65 16.23
CA LEU A 11 1.51 15.58 15.78
C LEU A 11 0.89 14.19 15.96
N TYR A 12 0.24 13.95 17.11
CA TYR A 12 -0.50 12.72 17.37
C TYR A 12 -1.57 12.48 16.30
N LEU A 13 -2.42 13.49 16.04
CA LEU A 13 -3.50 13.41 15.07
C LEU A 13 -2.97 13.14 13.66
N ILE A 14 -1.89 13.81 13.24
CA ILE A 14 -1.28 13.63 11.91
C ILE A 14 -0.81 12.18 11.72
N HIS A 15 -0.05 11.64 12.67
CA HIS A 15 0.49 10.28 12.55
C HIS A 15 -0.61 9.22 12.55
N LEU A 16 -1.61 9.38 13.43
CA LEU A 16 -2.73 8.45 13.49
C LEU A 16 -3.61 8.54 12.24
N SER A 17 -3.90 9.76 11.75
CA SER A 17 -4.71 9.96 10.55
C SER A 17 -4.05 9.38 9.31
N LEU A 18 -2.73 9.56 9.16
CA LEU A 18 -1.99 8.97 8.04
C LEU A 18 -2.03 7.44 8.12
N ALA A 19 -1.80 6.89 9.31
CA ALA A 19 -1.84 5.45 9.53
C ALA A 19 -3.20 4.84 9.17
N VAL A 20 -4.28 5.43 9.69
CA VAL A 20 -5.64 4.99 9.38
C VAL A 20 -5.94 5.15 7.88
N ALA A 21 -5.52 6.24 7.25
CA ALA A 21 -5.81 6.51 5.85
C ALA A 21 -5.18 5.48 4.91
N TYR A 22 -3.87 5.20 5.02
CA TYR A 22 -3.26 4.19 4.16
C TYR A 22 -3.75 2.76 4.48
N ILE A 23 -4.09 2.45 5.74
CA ILE A 23 -4.66 1.15 6.10
C ILE A 23 -6.03 1.01 5.44
N ALA A 24 -6.89 2.01 5.56
CA ALA A 24 -8.21 2.00 4.95
C ALA A 24 -8.14 1.83 3.43
N LEU A 25 -7.25 2.57 2.76
CA LEU A 25 -7.04 2.44 1.31
C LEU A 25 -6.55 1.04 0.91
N LEU A 26 -5.63 0.46 1.67
CA LEU A 26 -5.13 -0.89 1.40
C LEU A 26 -6.20 -1.97 1.63
N PHE A 27 -6.99 -1.87 2.71
CA PHE A 27 -8.08 -2.79 2.97
C PHE A 27 -9.19 -2.65 1.92
N TYR A 28 -9.53 -1.43 1.53
CA TYR A 28 -10.44 -1.16 0.43
C TYR A 28 -9.93 -1.83 -0.87
N ALA A 29 -8.70 -1.54 -1.27
CA ALA A 29 -8.14 -2.06 -2.52
C ALA A 29 -7.97 -3.58 -2.53
N LEU A 30 -7.41 -4.16 -1.46
CA LEU A 30 -6.95 -5.56 -1.45
C LEU A 30 -7.95 -6.55 -0.86
N VAL A 31 -8.81 -6.10 0.06
CA VAL A 31 -9.80 -6.97 0.73
C VAL A 31 -11.18 -6.73 0.15
N TRP A 32 -11.64 -5.47 0.12
CA TRP A 32 -13.00 -5.15 -0.35
C TRP A 32 -13.15 -5.33 -1.86
N GLU A 33 -12.23 -4.74 -2.64
CA GLU A 33 -12.22 -4.83 -4.11
C GLU A 33 -11.42 -6.03 -4.65
N ALA A 34 -10.98 -6.93 -3.75
CA ALA A 34 -10.22 -8.15 -4.06
C ALA A 34 -8.94 -7.92 -4.91
N GLY A 35 -8.37 -6.71 -4.85
CA GLY A 35 -7.17 -6.36 -5.60
C GLY A 35 -7.37 -6.30 -7.11
N ASN A 36 -8.58 -6.03 -7.59
CA ASN A 36 -8.91 -5.90 -9.01
C ASN A 36 -8.45 -4.55 -9.56
N ILE A 37 -7.24 -4.51 -10.13
CA ILE A 37 -6.65 -3.31 -10.77
C ILE A 37 -7.52 -2.80 -11.92
N VAL A 38 -8.12 -3.70 -12.67
CA VAL A 38 -9.11 -3.43 -13.72
C VAL A 38 -10.41 -4.11 -13.34
N ASN A 39 -11.52 -3.36 -13.32
CA ASN A 39 -12.84 -3.89 -12.98
C ASN A 39 -13.88 -3.38 -13.99
N LEU A 40 -13.84 -3.92 -15.21
CA LEU A 40 -14.78 -3.60 -16.29
C LEU A 40 -15.78 -4.75 -16.50
N PRO A 41 -16.96 -4.50 -17.08
CA PRO A 41 -17.93 -5.55 -17.41
C PRO A 41 -17.38 -6.62 -18.37
N THR A 42 -16.38 -6.26 -19.18
CA THR A 42 -15.77 -7.13 -20.19
C THR A 42 -14.46 -7.77 -19.73
N LYS A 43 -13.83 -7.27 -18.67
CA LYS A 43 -12.61 -7.87 -18.10
C LYS A 43 -12.39 -7.43 -16.67
N ARG A 44 -11.94 -8.37 -15.85
CA ARG A 44 -11.52 -8.14 -14.47
C ARG A 44 -10.13 -8.69 -14.28
N ILE A 45 -9.18 -7.81 -13.99
CA ILE A 45 -7.77 -8.19 -13.84
C ILE A 45 -7.29 -7.66 -12.49
N GLY A 46 -6.83 -8.57 -11.65
CA GLY A 46 -6.32 -8.29 -10.32
C GLY A 46 -5.24 -9.29 -9.94
N PHE A 47 -4.71 -9.12 -8.72
CA PHE A 47 -3.63 -9.97 -8.24
C PHE A 47 -4.00 -11.45 -8.24
N PHE A 48 -5.23 -11.79 -7.84
CA PHE A 48 -5.72 -13.18 -7.81
C PHE A 48 -6.76 -13.50 -8.88
N ASN A 49 -7.44 -12.48 -9.42
CA ASN A 49 -8.52 -12.65 -10.37
C ASN A 49 -8.06 -12.28 -11.77
N PHE A 50 -8.19 -13.21 -12.72
CA PHE A 50 -8.00 -12.92 -14.14
C PHE A 50 -9.21 -13.43 -14.88
N CYS A 51 -10.17 -12.56 -15.16
CA CYS A 51 -11.40 -12.92 -15.85
C CYS A 51 -11.53 -12.10 -17.14
N LEU A 52 -11.77 -12.79 -18.25
CA LEU A 52 -11.96 -12.20 -19.56
C LEU A 52 -13.36 -12.55 -20.07
N TRP A 53 -13.95 -11.65 -20.86
CA TRP A 53 -15.22 -11.94 -21.51
C TRP A 53 -15.09 -13.11 -22.47
N ASN A 54 -15.92 -14.13 -22.26
CA ASN A 54 -16.03 -15.27 -23.15
C ASN A 54 -17.30 -15.09 -24.01
N GLN A 55 -17.11 -14.94 -25.33
CA GLN A 55 -18.21 -14.75 -26.27
C GLN A 55 -19.12 -15.99 -26.37
N GLU A 56 -18.60 -17.20 -26.18
CA GLU A 56 -19.38 -18.43 -26.31
C GLU A 56 -20.33 -18.67 -25.13
N SER A 57 -19.95 -18.19 -23.94
CA SER A 57 -20.75 -18.36 -22.71
C SER A 57 -21.42 -17.08 -22.24
N GLU A 58 -21.29 -15.98 -23.00
CA GLU A 58 -21.83 -14.64 -22.72
C GLU A 58 -21.58 -14.18 -21.28
N LYS A 59 -20.43 -14.57 -20.71
CA LYS A 59 -20.06 -14.27 -19.33
C LYS A 59 -18.56 -14.06 -19.18
N LEU A 60 -18.17 -13.43 -18.08
CA LEU A 60 -16.78 -13.41 -17.64
C LEU A 60 -16.34 -14.83 -17.25
N ASP A 61 -15.28 -15.30 -17.90
CA ASP A 61 -14.64 -16.57 -17.58
C ASP A 61 -13.32 -16.32 -16.87
N CYS A 62 -13.16 -16.90 -15.68
CA CYS A 62 -12.01 -16.66 -14.82
C CYS A 62 -10.95 -17.75 -15.04
N LEU A 63 -9.78 -17.30 -15.46
CA LEU A 63 -8.67 -18.12 -15.90
C LEU A 63 -7.93 -18.72 -14.70
N THR A 64 -7.67 -20.03 -14.80
CA THR A 64 -6.79 -20.71 -13.86
C THR A 64 -5.34 -20.30 -14.04
N THR A 65 -4.51 -20.54 -13.04
CA THR A 65 -3.06 -20.32 -13.10
C THR A 65 -2.40 -21.02 -14.28
N HIS A 66 -2.82 -22.25 -14.58
CA HIS A 66 -2.32 -23.02 -15.72
C HIS A 66 -2.73 -22.37 -17.06
N SER A 67 -3.93 -21.81 -17.15
CA SER A 67 -4.36 -21.05 -18.33
C SER A 67 -3.54 -19.77 -18.51
N LEU A 68 -3.22 -19.06 -17.42
CA LEU A 68 -2.38 -17.86 -17.45
C LEU A 68 -0.94 -18.16 -17.90
N GLU A 69 -0.37 -19.25 -17.40
CA GLU A 69 0.96 -19.69 -17.81
C GLU A 69 1.03 -20.02 -19.31
N LYS A 70 0.00 -20.71 -19.83
CA LYS A 70 -0.13 -20.97 -21.28
C LYS A 70 -0.27 -19.70 -22.12
N MET A 71 -0.80 -18.63 -21.53
CA MET A 71 -0.89 -17.31 -22.17
C MET A 71 0.41 -16.49 -22.06
N GLY A 72 1.48 -17.08 -21.50
CA GLY A 72 2.79 -16.45 -21.38
C GLY A 72 2.90 -15.50 -20.19
N VAL A 73 2.02 -15.61 -19.20
CA VAL A 73 2.14 -14.85 -17.94
C VAL A 73 3.24 -15.47 -17.08
N ASN A 74 4.18 -14.66 -16.61
CA ASN A 74 5.22 -15.13 -15.71
C ASN A 74 4.65 -15.36 -14.30
N MET A 75 4.44 -16.64 -13.94
CA MET A 75 3.87 -17.04 -12.66
C MET A 75 4.76 -16.66 -11.46
N ILE A 76 6.08 -16.72 -11.61
CA ILE A 76 7.03 -16.34 -10.55
C ILE A 76 6.87 -14.85 -10.24
N ALA A 77 6.81 -14.02 -11.29
CA ALA A 77 6.62 -12.59 -11.13
C ALA A 77 5.26 -12.23 -10.52
N LEU A 78 4.20 -12.96 -10.87
CA LEU A 78 2.89 -12.79 -10.23
C LEU A 78 2.91 -13.16 -8.75
N VAL A 79 3.55 -14.27 -8.38
CA VAL A 79 3.67 -14.68 -6.97
C VAL A 79 4.48 -13.65 -6.18
N LEU A 80 5.60 -13.18 -6.73
CA LEU A 80 6.42 -12.14 -6.11
C LEU A 80 5.66 -10.82 -5.96
N SER A 81 4.93 -10.41 -7.01
CA SER A 81 4.06 -9.25 -6.97
C SER A 81 3.02 -9.34 -5.85
N ARG A 82 2.31 -10.47 -5.76
CA ARG A 82 1.33 -10.73 -4.70
C ARG A 82 1.97 -10.63 -3.33
N PHE A 83 3.11 -11.27 -3.13
CA PHE A 83 3.83 -11.24 -1.86
C PHE A 83 4.14 -9.80 -1.44
N CYS A 84 4.75 -9.02 -2.34
CA CYS A 84 5.12 -7.63 -2.08
C CYS A 84 3.90 -6.75 -1.75
N VAL A 85 2.78 -6.91 -2.46
CA VAL A 85 1.58 -6.10 -2.22
C VAL A 85 0.85 -6.55 -0.95
N TYR A 86 0.65 -7.84 -0.72
CA TYR A 86 -0.19 -8.34 0.38
C TYR A 86 0.52 -8.42 1.73
N VAL A 87 1.85 -8.41 1.78
CA VAL A 87 2.56 -8.23 3.06
C VAL A 87 2.48 -6.78 3.56
N THR A 88 2.25 -5.81 2.66
CA THR A 88 2.23 -4.38 3.01
C THR A 88 1.15 -4.04 4.05
N PRO A 89 -0.13 -4.46 3.93
CA PRO A 89 -1.15 -4.26 4.97
C PRO A 89 -0.76 -4.81 6.34
N VAL A 90 -0.09 -5.96 6.38
CA VAL A 90 0.36 -6.57 7.64
C VAL A 90 1.40 -5.67 8.31
N LEU A 91 2.41 -5.22 7.56
CA LEU A 91 3.41 -4.28 8.05
C LEU A 91 2.78 -2.95 8.49
N CYS A 92 1.72 -2.49 7.81
CA CYS A 92 0.98 -1.28 8.16
C CYS A 92 0.30 -1.36 9.53
N LEU A 93 -0.23 -2.53 9.91
CA LEU A 93 -0.77 -2.75 11.26
C LEU A 93 0.33 -2.65 12.30
N PHE A 94 1.50 -3.27 12.04
CA PHE A 94 2.66 -3.12 12.93
C PHE A 94 3.10 -1.66 13.06
N ILE A 95 3.18 -0.90 11.95
CA ILE A 95 3.49 0.54 11.98
C ILE A 95 2.48 1.31 12.85
N ALA A 96 1.18 1.04 12.72
CA ALA A 96 0.17 1.73 13.52
C ALA A 96 0.35 1.44 15.02
N THR A 97 0.63 0.18 15.38
CA THR A 97 0.87 -0.19 16.79
C THR A 97 2.14 0.44 17.34
N THR A 98 3.25 0.46 16.59
CA THR A 98 4.51 1.04 17.05
C THR A 98 4.42 2.55 17.17
N ILE A 99 3.71 3.23 16.26
CA ILE A 99 3.42 4.66 16.38
C ILE A 99 2.60 4.96 17.62
N LEU A 100 1.53 4.18 17.86
CA LEU A 100 0.68 4.38 19.04
C LEU A 100 1.48 4.19 20.34
N GLN A 101 2.31 3.14 20.40
CA GLN A 101 3.21 2.90 21.53
C GLN A 101 4.21 4.05 21.72
N SER A 102 4.84 4.50 20.64
CA SER A 102 5.82 5.60 20.68
C SER A 102 5.20 6.91 21.15
N LEU A 103 3.95 7.16 20.77
CA LEU A 103 3.18 8.34 21.20
C LEU A 103 2.75 8.25 22.66
N CYS A 104 2.26 7.10 23.12
CA CYS A 104 1.76 6.92 24.49
C CYS A 104 2.88 6.75 25.52
N LEU A 105 3.94 6.01 25.18
CA LEU A 105 5.03 5.63 26.07
C LEU A 105 6.29 6.47 25.89
N LYS A 106 6.30 7.40 24.93
CA LYS A 106 7.47 8.22 24.57
C LYS A 106 8.69 7.37 24.16
N ASP A 107 8.43 6.23 23.53
CA ASP A 107 9.46 5.30 23.07
C ASP A 107 10.12 5.80 21.77
N ILE A 108 11.41 6.14 21.83
CA ILE A 108 12.20 6.61 20.68
C ILE A 108 12.54 5.47 19.73
N ASP A 109 12.72 4.25 20.23
CA ASP A 109 13.08 3.10 19.38
C ASP A 109 11.87 2.65 18.55
N GLY A 110 10.66 2.81 19.08
CA GLY A 110 9.42 2.64 18.32
C GLY A 110 9.34 3.55 17.08
N TRP A 111 9.79 4.81 17.16
CA TRP A 111 9.87 5.70 15.98
C TRP A 111 10.90 5.24 14.95
N LYS A 112 12.05 4.70 15.39
CA LYS A 112 13.06 4.13 14.49
C LYS A 112 12.52 2.89 13.77
N LEU A 113 11.81 2.03 14.50
CA LEU A 113 11.16 0.85 13.93
C LEU A 113 10.07 1.23 12.93
N ALA A 114 9.19 2.19 13.28
CA ALA A 114 8.16 2.71 12.39
C ALA A 114 8.75 3.26 11.09
N ARG A 115 9.85 4.03 11.17
CA ARG A 115 10.60 4.53 10.00
C ARG A 115 11.08 3.39 9.10
N THR A 116 11.71 2.36 9.67
CA THR A 116 12.22 1.22 8.91
C THR A 116 11.10 0.45 8.22
N LEU A 117 10.01 0.17 8.94
CA LEU A 117 8.85 -0.52 8.38
C LEU A 117 8.19 0.28 7.26
N LEU A 118 8.02 1.60 7.43
CA LEU A 118 7.49 2.47 6.38
C LEU A 118 8.39 2.50 5.14
N ALA A 119 9.71 2.49 5.31
CA ALA A 119 10.64 2.41 4.19
C ALA A 119 10.49 1.07 3.44
N ILE A 120 10.33 -0.04 4.15
CA ILE A 120 10.06 -1.35 3.54
C ILE A 120 8.74 -1.33 2.77
N CYS A 121 7.65 -0.84 3.36
CA CYS A 121 6.36 -0.68 2.67
C CYS A 121 6.48 0.21 1.41
N GLY A 122 7.26 1.29 1.51
CA GLY A 122 7.56 2.21 0.42
C GLY A 122 8.33 1.56 -0.73
N LEU A 123 9.01 0.44 -0.51
CA LEU A 123 9.65 -0.35 -1.58
C LEU A 123 8.73 -1.46 -2.08
N PHE A 124 8.09 -2.18 -1.16
CA PHE A 124 7.33 -3.38 -1.46
C PHE A 124 6.08 -3.08 -2.28
N LEU A 125 5.25 -2.12 -1.86
CA LEU A 125 4.00 -1.81 -2.56
C LEU A 125 4.22 -1.40 -4.03
N PRO A 126 5.06 -0.39 -4.35
CA PRO A 126 5.27 0.00 -5.74
C PRO A 126 6.01 -1.08 -6.53
N SER A 127 6.96 -1.81 -5.93
CA SER A 127 7.64 -2.91 -6.63
C SER A 127 6.68 -4.03 -7.01
N GLY A 128 5.79 -4.41 -6.09
CA GLY A 128 4.78 -5.43 -6.34
C GLY A 128 3.77 -4.98 -7.41
N LEU A 129 3.32 -3.73 -7.35
CA LEU A 129 2.41 -3.15 -8.35
C LEU A 129 3.08 -3.01 -9.72
N ALA A 130 4.32 -2.53 -9.77
CA ALA A 130 5.09 -2.40 -11.01
C ALA A 130 5.36 -3.76 -11.66
N LEU A 131 5.75 -4.77 -10.87
CA LEU A 131 5.89 -6.14 -11.36
C LEU A 131 4.58 -6.66 -11.94
N PHE A 132 3.45 -6.45 -11.24
CA PHE A 132 2.15 -6.86 -11.77
C PHE A 132 1.88 -6.23 -13.13
N LEU A 133 1.96 -4.91 -13.22
CA LEU A 133 1.63 -4.16 -14.44
C LEU A 133 2.58 -4.49 -15.58
N PHE A 134 3.88 -4.66 -15.30
CA PHE A 134 4.86 -4.99 -16.32
C PHE A 134 4.59 -6.36 -16.95
N TYR A 135 4.32 -7.38 -16.13
CA TYR A 135 4.06 -8.73 -16.63
C TYR A 135 2.64 -8.94 -17.14
N THR A 136 1.74 -7.98 -16.91
CA THR A 136 0.33 -8.04 -17.35
C THR A 136 -0.03 -6.96 -18.38
N ASN A 137 0.98 -6.23 -18.88
CA ASN A 137 0.83 -5.09 -19.79
C ASN A 137 0.08 -5.40 -21.09
N LYS A 138 0.09 -6.66 -21.54
CA LYS A 138 -0.65 -7.11 -22.73
C LYS A 138 -2.16 -7.04 -22.53
N TRP A 139 -2.64 -7.16 -21.29
CA TRP A 139 -4.06 -7.22 -20.95
C TRP A 139 -4.55 -5.99 -20.20
N VAL A 140 -3.65 -5.32 -19.46
CA VAL A 140 -3.93 -4.10 -18.69
C VAL A 140 -3.48 -2.89 -19.48
N GLN A 141 -4.44 -2.10 -19.99
CA GLN A 141 -4.15 -0.80 -20.59
C GLN A 141 -4.28 0.29 -19.52
N ALA A 142 -3.51 1.37 -19.69
CA ALA A 142 -3.53 2.49 -18.73
C ALA A 142 -4.92 3.15 -18.59
N ALA A 143 -5.71 3.16 -19.66
CA ALA A 143 -7.08 3.70 -19.67
C ALA A 143 -8.07 2.85 -18.86
N ASP A 144 -7.75 1.58 -18.58
CA ASP A 144 -8.63 0.65 -17.88
C ASP A 144 -8.33 0.57 -16.37
N LEU A 145 -7.32 1.31 -15.89
CA LEU A 145 -6.94 1.33 -14.49
C LEU A 145 -8.06 1.95 -13.65
N GLY A 146 -8.61 1.15 -12.73
CA GLY A 146 -9.76 1.55 -11.92
C GLY A 146 -9.39 2.10 -10.54
N ASP A 147 -10.40 2.20 -9.68
CA ASP A 147 -10.30 2.79 -8.35
C ASP A 147 -9.30 2.09 -7.45
N VAL A 148 -9.12 0.78 -7.61
CA VAL A 148 -8.12 -0.01 -6.86
C VAL A 148 -6.70 0.50 -7.16
N PHE A 149 -6.38 0.77 -8.42
CA PHE A 149 -5.07 1.32 -8.78
C PHE A 149 -4.85 2.68 -8.12
N VAL A 150 -5.85 3.55 -8.19
CA VAL A 150 -5.81 4.88 -7.56
C VAL A 150 -5.63 4.77 -6.05
N ALA A 151 -6.34 3.85 -5.39
CA ALA A 151 -6.23 3.61 -3.96
C ALA A 151 -4.83 3.11 -3.56
N LEU A 152 -4.23 2.19 -4.34
CA LEU A 152 -2.87 1.70 -4.07
C LEU A 152 -1.81 2.79 -4.26
N VAL A 153 -1.92 3.60 -5.33
CA VAL A 153 -1.03 4.75 -5.54
C VAL A 153 -1.22 5.79 -4.44
N GLY A 154 -2.46 6.06 -4.05
CA GLY A 154 -2.78 6.95 -2.93
C GLY A 154 -2.16 6.47 -1.61
N ALA A 155 -2.32 5.18 -1.29
CA ALA A 155 -1.68 4.58 -0.12
C ALA A 155 -0.15 4.72 -0.18
N HIS A 156 0.45 4.53 -1.35
CA HIS A 156 1.89 4.69 -1.52
C HIS A 156 2.36 6.12 -1.29
N ILE A 157 1.65 7.12 -1.81
CA ILE A 157 1.95 8.55 -1.56
C ILE A 157 1.86 8.86 -0.06
N LEU A 158 0.83 8.34 0.62
CA LEU A 158 0.67 8.51 2.07
C LEU A 158 1.83 7.86 2.85
N PHE A 159 2.35 6.71 2.42
CA PHE A 159 3.55 6.13 3.03
C PHE A 159 4.75 7.04 2.94
N LEU A 160 5.03 7.58 1.74
CA LEU A 160 6.17 8.48 1.54
C LEU A 160 6.01 9.75 2.38
N LEU A 161 4.80 10.30 2.42
CA LEU A 161 4.50 11.47 3.25
C LEU A 161 4.71 11.17 4.75
N HIS A 162 4.19 10.05 5.25
CA HIS A 162 4.36 9.67 6.65
C HIS A 162 5.82 9.38 7.00
N LEU A 163 6.56 8.74 6.09
CA LEU A 163 7.99 8.51 6.23
C LEU A 163 8.76 9.83 6.36
N ILE A 164 8.49 10.81 5.48
CA ILE A 164 9.10 12.14 5.55
C ILE A 164 8.81 12.80 6.90
N ILE A 165 7.56 12.75 7.36
CA ILE A 165 7.17 13.35 8.64
C ILE A 165 7.91 12.69 9.81
N ILE A 166 8.04 11.36 9.83
CA ILE A 166 8.79 10.65 10.88
C ILE A 166 10.29 10.98 10.83
N VAL A 167 10.88 11.06 9.63
CA VAL A 167 12.29 11.45 9.47
C VAL A 167 12.53 12.87 10.01
N LEU A 168 11.65 13.82 9.68
CA LEU A 168 11.73 15.18 10.20
C LEU A 168 11.50 15.25 11.72
N HIS A 169 10.60 14.41 12.25
CA HIS A 169 10.37 14.30 13.68
C HIS A 169 11.62 13.83 14.43
N LEU A 170 12.24 12.75 13.95
CA LEU A 170 13.47 12.18 14.52
C LEU A 170 14.67 13.12 14.37
N ALA A 171 14.81 13.82 13.24
CA ALA A 171 15.88 14.81 13.06
C ALA A 171 15.77 15.94 14.09
N ARG A 172 14.55 16.42 14.37
CA ARG A 172 14.28 17.47 15.38
C ARG A 172 14.42 17.00 16.82
N SER A 173 14.30 15.70 17.11
CA SER A 173 14.56 15.18 18.45
C SER A 173 16.06 15.10 18.72
N LEU A 174 16.83 14.58 17.76
CA LEU A 174 18.29 14.50 17.84
C LEU A 174 18.96 15.88 17.98
N SER A 175 18.49 16.88 17.22
CA SER A 175 19.02 18.25 17.33
C SER A 175 18.76 18.90 18.69
N ARG A 176 17.69 18.49 19.38
CA ARG A 176 17.36 19.01 20.72
C ARG A 176 18.22 18.36 21.81
N GLU A 177 18.53 17.08 21.68
CA GLU A 177 19.45 16.39 22.59
C GLU A 177 20.89 16.93 22.51
N GLN A 178 21.35 17.33 21.31
CA GLN A 178 22.69 17.94 21.15
C GLN A 178 22.79 19.38 21.65
N SER A 179 21.66 20.06 21.87
CA SER A 179 21.60 21.44 22.37
C SER A 179 21.35 21.55 23.88
N SER A 180 21.16 20.43 24.56
CA SER A 180 20.93 20.33 26.01
C SER A 180 22.15 19.76 26.72
#